data_AF-A0A7C3JR44-F1
#
_entry.id   AF-A0A7C3JR44-F1
#
_cell.length_a   1.000
_cell.length_b   1.000
_cell.length_c   1.000
_cell.angle_alpha   90.00
_cell.angle_beta   90.00
_cell.angle_gamma   90.00
#
_symmetry.space_group_name_H-M   'P 1'
#
loop_
_entity.id
_entity.type
_entity.pdbx_description
1 polymer ?
#
loop_
_entity_poly.entity_id
_entity_poly.type
_entity_poly.pdbx_seq_one_letter_code
_entity_poly.pdbx_strand_id
1 'polypeptide(L)' 'YLSESVRQFSTPEHIGALMRDAGFSNIKIRRFMNGAVCMHVADKPRSSKH' A
#
# COMPACT_ATOMS: atom_id res chain seq x y z
N TYR A 1 12.18 10.87 -18.89
CA TYR A 1 11.85 11.97 -17.96
C TYR A 1 10.68 11.47 -17.12
N LEU A 2 10.86 11.10 -15.84
CA LEU A 2 9.73 10.82 -14.95
C LEU A 2 9.15 12.16 -14.51
N SER A 3 7.83 12.34 -14.63
CA SER A 3 7.15 13.53 -14.10
C SER A 3 7.36 13.63 -12.58
N GLU A 4 7.37 14.85 -12.04
CA GLU A 4 7.53 15.09 -10.59
C GLU A 4 6.52 14.31 -9.75
N SER A 5 5.32 14.07 -10.31
CA SER A 5 4.26 13.26 -9.71
C SER A 5 4.66 11.81 -9.39
N VAL A 6 5.64 11.23 -10.09
CA VAL A 6 6.12 9.86 -9.83
C VAL A 6 7.20 9.85 -8.76
N ARG A 7 7.93 10.96 -8.56
CA ARG A 7 8.98 11.08 -7.53
C ARG A 7 8.42 11.23 -6.12
N GLN A 8 7.24 11.84 -6.01
CA GLN A 8 6.53 12.01 -4.74
C GLN A 8 5.71 10.79 -4.34
N PHE A 9 5.70 9.74 -5.17
CA PHE A 9 4.95 8.53 -4.88
C PHE A 9 5.65 7.75 -3.77
N SER A 10 4.97 7.57 -2.64
CA SER A 10 5.45 6.74 -1.54
C SER A 10 5.75 5.32 -2.04
N THR A 11 6.83 4.74 -1.53
CA THR A 11 7.19 3.36 -1.89
C THR A 11 6.06 2.39 -1.51
N PRO A 12 5.92 1.26 -2.21
CA PRO A 12 4.97 0.22 -1.83
C PRO A 12 5.03 -0.17 -0.35
N GLU A 13 6.24 -0.25 0.21
CA GLU A 13 6.48 -0.58 1.60
C GLU A 13 5.93 0.49 2.54
N HIS A 14 6.12 1.77 2.21
CA HIS A 14 5.62 2.88 3.00
C HIS A 14 4.08 2.90 3.02
N ILE A 15 3.43 2.67 1.88
CA ILE A 15 1.97 2.52 1.83
C ILE A 15 1.51 1.32 2.66
N GLY A 16 2.25 0.21 2.63
CA GLY A 16 1.97 -0.96 3.47
C GLY A 16 2.06 -0.67 4.97
N ALA A 17 3.00 0.18 5.39
CA ALA A 17 3.10 0.63 6.78
C ALA A 17 1.88 1.48 7.18
N LEU A 18 1.49 2.45 6.35
CA LEU A 18 0.30 3.28 6.58
C LEU A 18 -0.99 2.45 6.68
N MET A 19 -1.12 1.41 5.85
CA MET A 19 -2.25 0.48 5.94
C MET A 19 -2.26 -0.28 7.27
N ARG A 20 -1.10 -0.71 7.77
CA ARG A 20 -1.01 -1.38 9.08
C ARG A 20 -1.39 -0.42 10.20
N ASP A 21 -0.91 0.81 10.16
CA ASP A 21 -1.22 1.85 11.14
C ASP A 21 -2.71 2.20 11.14
N ALA A 22 -3.36 2.13 9.98
CA ALA A 22 -4.82 2.27 9.83
C ALA A 22 -5.62 1.03 10.27
N GLY A 23 -4.96 -0.02 10.77
CA GLY A 23 -5.60 -1.22 11.31
C GLY A 23 -5.89 -2.33 10.29
N PHE A 24 -5.43 -2.19 9.04
CA PHE A 24 -5.50 -3.31 8.09
C PHE A 24 -4.51 -4.41 8.48
N SER A 25 -4.89 -5.66 8.19
CA SER A 25 -4.08 -6.83 8.50
C SER A 25 -3.87 -7.72 7.27
N ASN A 26 -2.98 -8.71 7.37
CA ASN A 26 -2.64 -9.62 6.26
C ASN A 26 -2.24 -8.91 4.95
N ILE A 27 -1.53 -7.79 5.06
CA ILE A 27 -1.14 -6.94 3.94
C ILE A 27 -0.19 -7.70 3.00
N LYS A 28 -0.57 -7.81 1.72
CA LYS A 28 0.22 -8.40 0.65
C LYS A 28 0.50 -7.34 -0.41
N ILE A 29 1.78 -7.18 -0.73
CA ILE A 29 2.25 -6.29 -1.79
C ILE A 29 2.50 -7.14 -3.05
N ARG A 30 1.82 -6.81 -4.14
CA ARG A 30 2.02 -7.48 -5.44
C ARG A 30 2.53 -6.47 -6.46
N ARG A 31 3.70 -6.75 -7.03
CA ARG A 31 4.35 -5.92 -8.05
C ARG A 31 4.06 -6.49 -9.43
N PHE A 32 3.74 -5.63 -10.37
CA PHE A 32 3.45 -5.96 -11.77
C PHE A 32 4.32 -5.11 -12.68
N MET A 33 4.45 -5.54 -13.95
CA MET A 33 5.21 -4.82 -14.98
C MET A 33 6.60 -4.38 -14.49
N ASN A 34 7.35 -5.33 -13.95
CA ASN A 34 8.69 -5.10 -13.39
C ASN A 34 8.75 -3.98 -12.32
N GLY A 35 7.68 -3.79 -11.54
CA GLY A 35 7.61 -2.79 -10.48
C GLY A 35 7.07 -1.43 -10.90
N ALA A 36 6.64 -1.26 -12.17
CA ALA A 36 5.96 -0.05 -12.62
C ALA A 36 4.59 0.13 -11.95
N VAL A 37 3.93 -0.98 -11.55
CA VAL A 37 2.65 -0.96 -10.84
C VAL A 37 2.73 -1.82 -9.60
N CYS A 38 2.10 -1.34 -8.52
CA CYS A 38 1.96 -2.05 -7.26
C CYS A 38 0.49 -2.13 -6.85
N MET A 39 0.06 -3.29 -6.36
CA MET A 39 -1.25 -3.51 -5.77
C MET A 39 -1.08 -4.00 -4.32
N HIS A 40 -1.81 -3.38 -3.41
CA HIS A 40 -1.90 -3.79 -2.01
C HIS A 40 -3.23 -4.49 -1.77
N VAL A 41 -3.17 -5.67 -1.15
CA VAL A 41 -4.36 -6.43 -0.74
C VAL A 41 -4.26 -6.64 0.76
N ALA A 42 -5.32 -6.32 1.49
CA ALA A 42 -5.35 -6.47 2.94
C ALA A 42 -6.76 -6.74 3.47
N ASP A 43 -6.83 -7.33 4.65
CA ASP A 43 -8.07 -7.54 5.37
C ASP A 43 -8.46 -6.26 6.10
N LYS A 44 -9.71 -5.84 5.90
CA LYS A 44 -10.26 -4.64 6.54
C LYS A 44 -10.23 -4.80 8.06
N PRO A 45 -9.88 -3.74 8.83
CA PRO A 45 -10.03 -3.77 10.28
C PRO A 45 -11.47 -4.17 10.63
N ARG A 46 -11.61 -5.19 11.47
CA ARG A 46 -12.92 -5.50 12.05
C ARG A 46 -13.36 -4.26 12.83
N SER A 47 -14.52 -3.72 12.49
CA SER A 47 -15.13 -2.66 13.29
C SER A 47 -15.24 -3.17 14.72
N SER A 48 -14.46 -2.60 15.64
CA SER A 48 -14.72 -2.74 17.06
C SER A 48 -16.07 -2.07 17.28
N LYS A 49 -17.13 -2.86 17.43
CA LYS A 49 -18.37 -2.36 18.01
C LYS A 49 -18.06 -2.11 19.48
N HIS A 50 -17.71 -0.87 19.82
CA HIS A 50 -17.91 -0.36 21.16
C HIS A 50 -19.36 0.10 21.30
#